data_AF-A0A6L7PAJ2-F1
#
_entry.id   AF-A0A6L7PAJ2-F1
#
_cell.length_a   1.000
_cell.length_b   1.000
_cell.length_c   1.000
_cell.angle_alpha   90.00
_cell.angle_beta   90.00
_cell.angle_gamma   90.00
#
_symmetry.space_group_name_H-M   'P 1'
#
loop_
_entity.id
_entity.type
_entity.pdbx_description
1 polymer ?
#
loop_
_entity_poly.entity_id
_entity_poly.type
_entity_poly.pdbx_seq_one_letter_code
_entity_poly.pdbx_strand_id
1 'polypeptide(L)'
;MPSVRPRRQREEELLVWPDLVFVEFIAALIFTITFVALAILINAPLQDRANPANTPNPSKAPWYFLNLQELLIHMHPALAGVIVPTVFLVLLAAVPYFDTSNEEQGRWLATPRAWPNMIVGMIVGFVGTWVLIVYDSSKHIVLYERFSVGSEAFRVWPPFMAEENVRTWPET
;
A
#
# COMPACT_ATOMS: atom_id res chain seq x y z
N MET A 1 13.40 -20.39 -31.08
CA MET A 1 14.83 -20.05 -31.29
C MET A 1 15.16 -18.93 -30.31
N PRO A 2 16.32 -18.92 -29.62
CA PRO A 2 16.71 -17.74 -28.84
C PRO A 2 16.82 -16.58 -29.83
N SER A 3 15.99 -15.54 -29.68
CA SER A 3 16.09 -14.36 -30.52
C SER A 3 17.43 -13.70 -30.23
N VAL A 4 18.35 -13.78 -31.18
CA VAL A 4 19.62 -13.07 -31.12
C VAL A 4 19.29 -11.59 -31.04
N ARG A 5 19.70 -10.91 -29.96
CA ARG A 5 19.46 -9.47 -29.80
C ARG A 5 19.97 -8.77 -31.06
N PRO A 6 19.12 -8.05 -31.80
CA PRO A 6 19.63 -7.12 -32.80
C PRO A 6 20.55 -6.16 -32.05
N ARG A 7 21.80 -6.04 -32.52
CA ARG A 7 22.77 -5.11 -31.95
C ARG A 7 22.15 -3.71 -32.05
N ARG A 8 21.82 -3.08 -30.92
CA ARG A 8 21.36 -1.68 -30.89
C ARG A 8 22.37 -0.86 -31.68
N GLN A 9 21.87 0.04 -32.52
CA GLN A 9 22.76 0.89 -33.31
C GLN A 9 23.58 1.71 -32.32
N ARG A 10 24.90 1.74 -32.49
CA ARG A 10 25.85 2.37 -31.56
C ARG A 10 25.57 3.87 -31.35
N GLU A 11 24.72 4.45 -32.20
CA GLU A 11 24.22 5.83 -32.17
C GLU A 11 23.11 6.06 -31.12
N GLU A 12 22.43 5.00 -30.64
CA GLU A 12 21.42 5.07 -29.55
C GLU A 12 22.02 4.84 -28.15
N GLU A 13 23.27 4.35 -28.07
CA GLU A 13 23.92 4.02 -26.80
C GLU A 13 24.72 5.22 -26.30
N LEU A 14 24.30 5.81 -25.17
CA LEU A 14 25.04 6.88 -24.50
C LEU A 14 26.26 6.33 -23.76
N LEU A 15 27.28 7.16 -23.62
CA LEU A 15 28.46 6.79 -22.85
C LEU A 15 28.11 6.76 -21.36
N VAL A 16 28.49 5.68 -20.68
CA VAL A 16 28.33 5.56 -19.21
C VAL A 16 29.02 6.73 -18.51
N TRP A 17 30.21 7.08 -18.99
CA TRP A 17 30.96 8.26 -18.58
C TRP A 17 31.21 9.14 -19.81
N PRO A 18 30.88 10.45 -19.79
CA PRO A 18 30.39 11.23 -18.65
C PRO A 18 28.86 11.32 -18.52
N ASP A 19 28.12 10.89 -19.55
CA ASP A 19 26.72 11.30 -19.71
C ASP A 19 25.78 10.70 -18.66
N LEU A 20 25.88 9.39 -18.38
CA LEU A 20 25.04 8.73 -17.39
C LEU A 20 25.44 9.12 -15.95
N VAL A 21 26.73 9.06 -15.64
CA VAL A 21 27.25 9.32 -14.29
C VAL A 21 26.90 10.74 -13.81
N PHE A 22 26.91 11.74 -14.69
CA PHE A 22 26.60 13.11 -14.31
C PHE A 22 25.12 13.27 -13.91
N VAL A 23 24.19 12.66 -14.65
CA VAL A 23 22.76 12.70 -14.33
C VAL A 23 22.46 11.93 -13.03
N GLU A 24 23.06 10.75 -12.86
CA GLU A 24 22.92 9.96 -11.62
C GLU A 24 23.50 10.69 -10.41
N PHE A 25 24.63 11.38 -10.56
CA PHE A 25 25.24 12.18 -9.49
C PHE A 25 24.34 13.34 -9.08
N ILE A 26 23.74 14.07 -10.04
CA ILE A 26 22.77 15.14 -9.74
C ILE A 26 21.55 14.56 -9.02
N ALA A 27 21.00 13.45 -9.49
CA ALA A 27 19.87 12.79 -8.83
C ALA A 27 20.22 12.38 -7.40
N ALA A 28 21.37 11.75 -7.18
CA ALA A 28 21.86 11.35 -5.86
C ALA A 28 22.02 12.56 -4.93
N LEU A 29 22.52 13.68 -5.43
CA LEU A 29 22.66 14.92 -4.68
C LEU A 29 21.29 15.49 -4.28
N ILE A 30 20.32 15.52 -5.21
CA ILE A 30 18.94 15.96 -4.93
C ILE A 30 18.29 15.08 -3.87
N PHE A 31 18.37 13.75 -3.99
CA PHE A 31 17.82 12.82 -2.99
C PHE A 31 18.49 12.98 -1.63
N THR A 32 19.82 13.14 -1.60
CA THR A 32 20.57 13.33 -0.35
C THR A 32 20.15 14.61 0.35
N ILE A 33 20.09 15.74 -0.36
CA ILE A 33 19.61 17.02 0.21
C ILE A 33 18.17 16.88 0.68
N THR A 34 17.30 16.24 -0.10
CA THR A 34 15.89 16.03 0.26
C THR A 34 15.77 15.23 1.56
N PHE A 35 16.49 14.11 1.69
CA PHE A 35 16.43 13.29 2.90
C PHE A 35 17.06 13.96 4.12
N VAL A 36 18.17 14.70 3.94
CA VAL A 36 18.77 15.49 5.03
C VAL A 36 17.81 16.59 5.49
N ALA A 37 17.18 17.31 4.55
CA ALA A 37 16.18 18.32 4.89
C ALA A 37 14.98 17.70 5.62
N LEU A 38 14.45 16.57 5.15
CA LEU A 38 13.38 15.84 5.82
C LEU A 38 13.78 15.38 7.23
N ALA A 39 15.02 14.88 7.42
CA ALA A 39 15.51 14.43 8.72
C ALA A 39 15.67 15.58 9.73
N ILE A 40 15.98 16.79 9.27
CA ILE A 40 16.08 17.99 10.13
C ILE A 40 14.68 18.54 10.44
N LEU A 41 13.78 18.56 9.46
CA LEU A 41 12.45 19.17 9.60
C LEU A 41 11.44 18.26 10.32
N ILE A 42 11.58 16.94 10.20
CA ILE A 42 10.68 15.96 10.80
C ILE A 42 11.40 15.27 11.95
N ASN A 43 11.07 15.66 13.18
CA ASN A 43 11.58 14.99 14.38
C ASN A 43 10.99 13.57 14.48
N ALA A 44 11.86 12.57 14.41
CA ALA A 44 11.51 11.21 14.79
C ALA A 44 11.69 11.04 16.31
N PRO A 45 10.61 10.89 17.09
CA PRO A 45 10.74 10.67 18.53
C PRO A 45 11.45 9.34 18.78
N LEU A 46 12.54 9.37 19.55
CA LEU A 46 13.23 8.17 20.01
C LEU A 46 12.33 7.44 21.02
N GLN A 47 12.08 6.15 20.77
CA GLN A 47 11.40 5.29 21.75
C GLN A 47 12.38 4.82 22.83
N ASP A 48 11.84 4.31 23.93
CA ASP A 48 12.63 3.73 25.01
C ASP A 48 13.50 2.55 24.54
N ARG A 49 14.54 2.24 25.31
CA ARG A 49 15.40 1.08 25.04
C ARG A 49 14.54 -0.18 25.04
N ALA A 50 14.78 -1.06 24.06
CA ALA A 50 14.00 -2.28 23.89
C ALA A 50 13.95 -3.12 25.18
N ASN A 51 12.75 -3.43 25.64
CA ASN A 51 12.50 -4.27 26.80
C ASN A 51 11.63 -5.48 26.40
N PRO A 52 12.15 -6.71 26.44
CA PRO A 52 11.36 -7.89 26.07
C PRO A 52 10.21 -8.21 27.04
N ALA A 53 10.22 -7.64 28.25
CA ALA A 53 9.14 -7.79 29.22
C ALA A 53 7.99 -6.79 29.05
N ASN A 54 8.13 -5.79 28.16
CA ASN A 54 7.10 -4.78 27.93
C ASN A 54 6.95 -4.49 26.43
N THR A 55 5.79 -4.83 25.87
CA THR A 55 5.45 -4.51 24.48
C THR A 55 4.81 -3.13 24.41
N PRO A 56 5.44 -2.13 23.77
CA PRO A 56 4.88 -0.79 23.66
C PRO A 56 3.57 -0.79 22.87
N ASN A 57 2.56 -0.10 23.39
CA ASN A 57 1.28 0.16 22.73
C ASN A 57 1.18 1.68 22.45
N PRO A 58 1.19 2.16 21.20
CA PRO A 58 0.92 1.46 19.94
C PRO A 58 2.18 0.95 19.21
N SER A 59 2.17 -0.33 18.83
CA SER A 59 3.17 -0.94 17.95
C SER A 59 2.63 -0.98 16.52
N LYS A 60 2.77 0.13 15.77
CA LYS A 60 2.47 0.19 14.33
C LYS A 60 3.74 -0.05 13.53
N ALA A 61 3.67 -0.87 12.50
CA ALA A 61 4.81 -1.12 11.62
C ALA A 61 5.02 0.05 10.64
N PRO A 62 6.20 0.13 9.99
CA PRO A 62 6.50 1.18 9.02
C PRO A 62 5.50 1.29 7.86
N TRP A 63 5.38 2.48 7.27
CA TRP A 63 4.37 2.82 6.25
C TRP A 63 4.42 1.94 4.99
N TYR A 64 5.59 1.45 4.59
CA TYR A 64 5.73 0.55 3.44
C TYR A 64 5.15 -0.85 3.71
N PHE A 65 4.89 -1.20 4.97
CA PHE A 65 4.15 -2.39 5.39
C PHE A 65 2.68 -2.11 5.69
N LEU A 66 2.15 -0.91 5.45
CA LEU A 66 0.78 -0.55 5.82
C LEU A 66 -0.27 -1.49 5.20
N ASN A 67 -0.10 -1.84 3.91
CA ASN A 67 -0.98 -2.81 3.25
C ASN A 67 -0.94 -4.21 3.88
N LEU A 68 0.24 -4.64 4.34
CA LEU A 68 0.41 -5.94 5.01
C LEU A 68 -0.17 -5.91 6.43
N GLN A 69 -0.01 -4.79 7.15
CA GLN A 69 -0.56 -4.59 8.48
C GLN A 69 -2.09 -4.62 8.46
N GLU A 70 -2.72 -3.94 7.51
CA GLU A 70 -4.17 -3.96 7.35
C GLU A 70 -4.67 -5.40 7.12
N LEU A 71 -3.99 -6.11 6.22
CA LEU A 71 -4.33 -7.48 5.88
C LEU A 71 -4.12 -8.46 7.07
N LEU A 72 -3.20 -8.18 7.98
CA LEU A 72 -3.03 -8.92 9.24
C LEU A 72 -4.13 -8.65 10.28
N ILE A 73 -4.76 -7.47 10.25
CA ILE A 73 -5.85 -7.12 11.17
C ILE A 73 -7.17 -7.77 10.73
N HIS A 74 -7.38 -7.91 9.42
CA HIS A 74 -8.66 -8.36 8.85
C HIS A 74 -8.67 -9.83 8.40
N MET A 75 -7.54 -10.55 8.40
CA MET A 75 -7.45 -11.94 7.93
C MET A 75 -6.62 -12.82 8.88
N HIS A 76 -6.78 -14.15 8.76
CA HIS A 76 -5.98 -15.11 9.50
C HIS A 76 -4.46 -14.87 9.31
N PRO A 77 -3.65 -14.81 10.40
CA PRO A 77 -2.25 -14.39 10.33
C PRO A 77 -1.37 -15.20 9.36
N ALA A 78 -1.62 -16.51 9.23
CA ALA A 78 -0.85 -17.36 8.31
C ALA A 78 -1.14 -17.05 6.83
N LEU A 79 -2.40 -16.73 6.49
CA LEU A 79 -2.76 -16.30 5.13
C LEU A 79 -2.11 -14.95 4.83
N ALA A 80 -2.13 -14.06 5.82
CA ALA A 80 -1.72 -12.68 5.67
C ALA A 80 -0.20 -12.49 5.61
N GLY A 81 0.53 -13.13 6.51
CA GLY A 81 1.97 -12.98 6.63
C GLY A 81 2.78 -13.87 5.70
N VAL A 82 2.23 -15.01 5.26
CA VAL A 82 3.00 -16.02 4.50
C VAL A 82 2.42 -16.24 3.12
N ILE A 83 1.15 -16.63 3.03
CA ILE A 83 0.56 -17.09 1.76
C ILE A 83 0.46 -15.95 0.75
N VAL A 84 -0.16 -14.82 1.12
CA VAL A 84 -0.34 -13.67 0.21
C VAL A 84 1.01 -13.11 -0.28
N PRO A 85 2.01 -12.83 0.59
CA PRO A 85 3.32 -12.37 0.13
C PRO A 85 4.04 -13.39 -0.77
N THR A 86 3.94 -14.68 -0.46
CA THR A 86 4.57 -15.73 -1.27
C THR A 86 3.96 -15.79 -2.67
N VAL A 87 2.63 -15.75 -2.77
CA VAL A 87 1.93 -15.70 -4.06
C VAL A 87 2.34 -14.45 -4.85
N PHE A 88 2.44 -13.29 -4.21
CA PHE A 88 2.89 -12.06 -4.86
C PHE A 88 4.32 -12.18 -5.42
N LEU A 89 5.25 -12.76 -4.66
CA LEU A 89 6.63 -13.00 -5.12
C LEU A 89 6.67 -13.99 -6.29
N VAL A 90 5.88 -15.06 -6.25
CA VAL A 90 5.78 -16.02 -7.35
C VAL A 90 5.24 -15.36 -8.62
N LEU A 91 4.21 -14.52 -8.50
CA LEU A 91 3.67 -13.76 -9.64
C LEU A 91 4.71 -12.80 -10.22
N LEU A 92 5.48 -12.12 -9.36
CA LEU A 92 6.56 -11.22 -9.80
C LEU A 92 7.68 -12.00 -10.50
N ALA A 93 8.06 -13.15 -9.97
CA ALA A 93 9.01 -14.06 -10.61
C ALA A 93 8.47 -14.67 -11.92
N ALA A 94 7.15 -14.75 -12.08
CA ALA A 94 6.50 -15.25 -13.28
C ALA A 94 6.46 -14.20 -14.42
N VAL A 95 6.61 -12.91 -14.13
CA VAL A 95 6.61 -11.80 -15.12
C VAL A 95 7.47 -12.09 -16.36
N PRO A 96 8.76 -12.47 -16.26
CA PRO A 96 9.60 -12.71 -17.45
C PRO A 96 9.14 -13.88 -18.34
N TYR A 97 8.26 -14.76 -17.84
CA TYR A 97 7.71 -15.86 -18.63
C TYR A 97 6.49 -15.43 -19.45
N PHE A 98 5.77 -14.39 -19.00
CA PHE A 98 4.62 -13.84 -19.72
C PHE A 98 5.02 -12.70 -20.66
N ASP A 99 5.96 -11.85 -20.26
CA ASP A 99 6.50 -10.79 -21.10
C ASP A 99 7.88 -11.17 -21.62
N THR A 100 7.90 -11.69 -22.84
CA THR A 100 9.13 -12.10 -23.55
C THR A 100 9.57 -11.09 -24.61
N SER A 101 8.81 -9.99 -24.75
CA SER A 101 9.07 -8.97 -25.75
C SER A 101 10.21 -8.05 -25.29
N ASN A 102 11.08 -7.66 -26.20
CA ASN A 102 12.14 -6.67 -25.93
C ASN A 102 11.82 -5.31 -26.53
N GLU A 103 10.65 -5.20 -27.16
CA GLU A 103 10.11 -3.96 -27.68
C GLU A 103 9.76 -3.07 -26.48
N GLU A 104 9.89 -1.75 -26.63
CA GLU A 104 9.43 -0.79 -25.61
C GLU A 104 10.27 -0.64 -24.32
N GLN A 105 11.40 -1.35 -24.17
CA GLN A 105 12.31 -1.17 -23.02
C GLN A 105 12.79 0.29 -22.88
N GLY A 106 12.63 0.87 -21.68
CA GLY A 106 13.04 2.24 -21.39
C GLY A 106 12.01 3.32 -21.75
N ARG A 107 10.86 2.94 -22.32
CA ARG A 107 9.73 3.85 -22.54
C ARG A 107 8.70 3.66 -21.43
N TRP A 108 8.37 4.73 -20.71
CA TRP A 108 7.30 4.71 -19.72
C TRP A 108 5.95 4.43 -20.41
N LEU A 109 5.21 3.42 -19.92
CA LEU A 109 3.84 3.11 -20.37
C LEU A 109 3.72 3.02 -21.90
N ALA A 110 4.64 2.27 -22.51
CA ALA A 110 4.87 2.33 -23.94
C ALA A 110 3.77 1.74 -24.81
N THR A 111 3.09 0.71 -24.31
CA THR A 111 1.98 0.07 -25.02
C THR A 111 0.82 1.06 -25.16
N PRO A 112 0.11 1.12 -26.30
CA PRO A 112 -1.00 2.07 -26.51
C PRO A 112 -2.11 2.02 -25.44
N ARG A 113 -2.24 0.86 -24.77
CA ARG A 113 -3.21 0.65 -23.68
C ARG A 113 -2.63 0.83 -22.27
N ALA A 114 -1.32 1.02 -22.11
CA ALA A 114 -0.68 1.11 -20.80
C ALA A 114 -1.19 2.30 -19.99
N TRP A 115 -1.29 3.47 -20.61
CA TRP A 115 -1.85 4.68 -19.98
C TRP A 115 -3.32 4.51 -19.54
N PRO A 116 -4.25 4.10 -20.45
CA PRO A 116 -5.62 3.80 -20.05
C PRO A 116 -5.71 2.74 -18.94
N ASN A 117 -4.95 1.65 -19.03
CA ASN A 117 -4.96 0.59 -18.04
C ASN A 117 -4.46 1.08 -16.67
N MET A 118 -3.44 1.93 -16.64
CA MET A 118 -2.94 2.53 -15.40
C MET A 118 -3.99 3.45 -14.77
N ILE A 119 -4.63 4.31 -15.56
CA ILE A 119 -5.67 5.23 -15.07
C ILE A 119 -6.87 4.45 -14.54
N VAL A 120 -7.34 3.46 -15.29
CA VAL A 120 -8.44 2.59 -14.85
C VAL A 120 -8.04 1.83 -13.59
N GLY A 121 -6.85 1.24 -13.54
CA GLY A 121 -6.35 0.54 -12.36
C GLY A 121 -6.24 1.44 -11.13
N MET A 122 -5.76 2.67 -11.30
CA MET A 122 -5.68 3.67 -10.24
C MET A 122 -7.08 4.07 -9.72
N ILE A 123 -8.03 4.33 -10.63
CA ILE A 123 -9.40 4.69 -10.25
C ILE A 123 -10.11 3.51 -9.57
N VAL A 124 -10.01 2.30 -10.14
CA VAL A 124 -10.60 1.09 -9.57
C VAL A 124 -9.98 0.79 -8.21
N GLY A 125 -8.67 0.92 -8.05
CA GLY A 125 -8.00 0.75 -6.77
C GLY A 125 -8.47 1.79 -5.74
N PHE A 126 -8.40 3.07 -6.08
CA PHE A 126 -8.79 4.14 -5.17
C PHE A 126 -10.27 4.09 -4.78
N VAL A 127 -11.17 4.06 -5.76
CA VAL A 127 -12.63 4.04 -5.54
C VAL A 127 -13.07 2.71 -4.96
N GLY A 128 -12.55 1.59 -5.46
CA GLY A 128 -12.87 0.25 -4.97
C GLY A 128 -12.49 0.09 -3.50
N THR A 129 -11.27 0.47 -3.11
CA THR A 129 -10.86 0.44 -1.71
C THR A 129 -11.74 1.35 -0.84
N TRP A 130 -12.08 2.56 -1.31
CA TRP A 130 -12.99 3.45 -0.58
C TRP A 130 -14.37 2.84 -0.35
N VAL A 131 -14.96 2.23 -1.37
CA VAL A 131 -16.28 1.56 -1.27
C VAL A 131 -16.22 0.37 -0.32
N LEU A 132 -15.16 -0.45 -0.39
CA LEU A 132 -14.97 -1.59 0.50
C LEU A 132 -14.83 -1.16 1.97
N ILE A 133 -14.12 -0.06 2.26
CA ILE A 133 -14.01 0.49 3.62
C ILE A 133 -15.37 0.99 4.14
N VAL A 134 -16.18 1.65 3.30
CA VAL A 134 -17.53 2.11 3.68
C VAL A 134 -18.45 0.91 3.94
N TYR A 135 -18.30 -0.16 3.16
CA TYR A 135 -19.05 -1.39 3.34
C TYR A 135 -18.67 -2.09 4.65
N ASP A 136 -17.37 -2.34 4.88
CA ASP A 136 -16.85 -3.01 6.08
C ASP A 136 -17.18 -2.24 7.38
N SER A 137 -16.99 -0.92 7.38
CA SER A 137 -17.25 -0.08 8.56
C SER A 137 -18.74 0.09 8.93
N SER A 138 -19.66 -0.68 8.31
CA SER A 138 -21.11 -0.65 8.56
C SER A 138 -21.77 0.74 8.47
N LYS A 139 -21.05 1.75 7.97
CA LYS A 139 -21.54 3.12 7.78
C LYS A 139 -22.69 3.19 6.78
N HIS A 140 -22.81 2.21 5.89
CA HIS A 140 -23.95 2.07 5.02
C HIS A 140 -25.24 1.78 5.82
N ILE A 141 -25.19 0.96 6.87
CA ILE A 141 -26.34 0.67 7.75
C ILE A 141 -26.75 1.94 8.51
N VAL A 142 -25.80 2.66 9.10
CA VAL A 142 -26.06 3.95 9.77
C VAL A 142 -26.62 5.00 8.80
N LEU A 143 -26.15 5.01 7.54
CA LEU A 143 -26.67 5.88 6.49
C LEU A 143 -28.09 5.49 6.07
N TYR A 144 -28.36 4.19 5.89
CA TYR A 144 -29.70 3.66 5.60
C TYR A 144 -30.67 3.92 6.75
N GLU A 145 -30.26 3.74 8.01
CA GLU A 145 -31.07 4.06 9.19
C GLU A 145 -31.34 5.56 9.29
N ARG A 146 -30.35 6.42 9.03
CA ARG A 146 -30.52 7.88 9.02
C ARG A 146 -31.49 8.37 7.94
N PHE A 147 -31.58 7.67 6.81
CA PHE A 147 -32.51 8.01 5.72
C PHE A 147 -33.86 7.30 5.81
N SER A 148 -33.96 6.14 6.45
CA SER A 148 -35.20 5.32 6.52
C SER A 148 -35.93 5.38 7.86
N VAL A 149 -35.23 5.61 8.97
CA VAL A 149 -35.79 5.71 10.33
C VAL A 149 -35.59 7.14 10.83
N GLY A 150 -36.65 7.93 10.76
CA GLY A 150 -36.66 9.32 11.23
C GLY A 150 -36.23 9.42 12.70
N SER A 151 -35.19 10.24 12.94
CA SER A 151 -34.72 10.94 14.16
C SER A 151 -34.79 10.33 15.57
N GLU A 152 -35.55 9.27 15.84
CA GLU A 152 -35.82 8.76 17.19
C GLU A 152 -34.83 7.68 17.64
N ALA A 153 -34.10 7.03 16.71
CA ALA A 153 -33.15 5.96 17.03
C ALA A 153 -31.81 6.47 17.64
N PHE A 154 -31.60 7.80 17.71
CA PHE A 154 -30.33 8.42 18.09
C PHE A 154 -30.31 9.01 19.51
N ARG A 155 -31.14 8.49 20.44
CA ARG A 155 -31.16 9.00 21.82
C ARG A 155 -29.99 8.52 22.68
N VAL A 156 -29.32 7.42 22.31
CA VAL A 156 -28.14 6.90 23.03
C VAL A 156 -27.07 6.50 22.01
N TRP A 157 -25.90 7.13 22.11
CA TRP A 157 -24.72 6.83 21.30
C TRP A 157 -23.60 6.33 22.21
N PRO A 158 -22.96 5.19 21.91
CA PRO A 158 -23.14 4.28 20.78
C PRO A 158 -24.23 3.20 21.00
N PRO A 159 -24.75 2.54 19.95
CA PRO A 159 -25.87 1.60 20.03
C PRO A 159 -25.60 0.30 20.82
N PHE A 160 -24.33 0.02 21.15
CA PHE A 160 -23.96 -1.07 22.08
C PHE A 160 -24.01 -0.64 23.56
N MET A 161 -24.29 0.63 23.86
CA MET A 161 -24.49 1.18 25.20
C MET A 161 -25.99 1.44 25.50
N ALA A 162 -26.92 0.90 24.71
CA ALA A 162 -28.29 0.81 25.16
C ALA A 162 -28.33 -0.13 26.37
N GLU A 163 -28.65 0.40 27.55
CA GLU A 163 -28.65 -0.29 28.86
C GLU A 163 -29.44 -1.61 28.87
N GLU A 164 -30.30 -1.82 27.87
CA GLU A 164 -31.18 -2.98 27.76
C GLU A 164 -30.45 -4.30 27.43
N ASN A 165 -29.20 -4.28 26.95
CA ASN A 165 -28.49 -5.49 26.47
C ASN A 165 -27.15 -5.81 27.18
N VAL A 166 -26.84 -5.17 28.32
CA VAL A 166 -25.63 -5.52 29.10
C VAL A 166 -25.92 -6.72 30.00
N ARG A 167 -25.37 -7.89 29.69
CA ARG A 167 -25.35 -9.03 30.62
C ARG A 167 -24.54 -8.64 31.86
N THR A 168 -25.21 -8.45 32.98
CA THR A 168 -24.57 -8.31 34.29
C THR A 168 -24.14 -9.69 34.79
N TRP A 169 -22.84 -9.85 35.07
CA TRP A 169 -22.31 -11.06 35.69
C TRP A 169 -22.66 -11.07 37.17
N PRO A 170 -22.97 -12.23 37.79
CA PRO A 170 -23.22 -12.28 39.22
C PRO A 170 -21.94 -11.96 39.98
N GLU A 171 -21.99 -10.93 40.82
CA GLU A 171 -20.87 -10.56 41.70
C GLU A 171 -20.74 -11.61 42.82
N THR A 172 -19.52 -12.12 43.00
CA THR A 172 -19.10 -12.88 44.20
C THR A 172 -18.53 -11.94 45.24
#